data_AF-A0A4S0UMB2-F1
#
_entry.id   AF-A0A4S0UMB2-F1
#
_cell.length_a   1.000
_cell.length_b   1.000
_cell.length_c   1.000
_cell.angle_alpha   90.00
_cell.angle_beta   90.00
_cell.angle_gamma   90.00
#
_symmetry.space_group_name_H-M   'P 1'
#
loop_
_entity.id
_entity.type
_entity.pdbx_description
1 polymer ?
#
loop_
_entity_poly.entity_id
_entity_poly.type
_entity_poly.pdbx_seq_one_letter_code
_entity_poly.pdbx_strand_id
1 'polypeptide(L)'
;LRIADVMERHWEELALSDTTDMGMPITRTLANKNRVLGMLRFYAGMATSIHGQTIGNSLPGEIVSYTRKEPVGVVGAIIPWNAPTAASIWKIGPAVATGC
;
A
#
# COMPACT_ATOMS: atom_id res chain seq x y z
N LEU A 1 -7.46 10.06 -5.40
CA LEU A 1 -6.40 9.06 -5.68
C LEU A 1 -7.03 8.05 -6.63
N ARG A 2 -6.69 8.08 -7.93
CA ARG A 2 -7.51 7.44 -8.97
C ARG A 2 -7.88 5.98 -8.69
N ILE A 3 -6.93 5.17 -8.19
CA ILE A 3 -7.21 3.76 -7.86
C ILE A 3 -8.24 3.61 -6.73
N ALA A 4 -8.13 4.39 -5.66
CA ALA A 4 -9.11 4.36 -4.57
C ALA A 4 -10.48 4.85 -5.06
N ASP A 5 -10.53 5.88 -5.90
CA ASP A 5 -11.77 6.44 -6.42
C ASP A 5 -12.49 5.47 -7.39
N VAL A 6 -11.73 4.65 -8.13
CA VAL A 6 -12.28 3.56 -8.96
C VAL A 6 -12.78 2.41 -8.08
N MET A 7 -11.96 1.93 -7.14
CA MET A 7 -12.37 0.85 -6.23
C MET A 7 -13.60 1.22 -5.39
N GLU A 8 -13.70 2.48 -4.98
CA GLU A 8 -14.86 2.98 -4.24
C GLU A 8 -16.15 2.90 -5.04
N ARG A 9 -16.10 3.25 -6.34
CA ARG A 9 -17.25 3.15 -7.26
C ARG A 9 -17.69 1.71 -7.50
N HIS A 10 -16.76 0.76 -7.48
CA HIS A 10 -17.01 -0.66 -7.72
C HIS A 10 -17.01 -1.50 -6.42
N TRP A 11 -17.15 -0.87 -5.25
CA TRP A 11 -16.91 -1.58 -3.99
C TRP A 11 -17.89 -2.73 -3.74
N GLU A 12 -19.16 -2.57 -4.11
CA GLU A 12 -20.18 -3.61 -3.93
C GLU A 12 -19.88 -4.85 -4.78
N GLU A 13 -19.40 -4.65 -6.00
CA GLU A 13 -18.96 -5.73 -6.91
C GLU A 13 -17.74 -6.46 -6.35
N LEU A 14 -16.74 -5.72 -5.85
CA LEU A 14 -15.57 -6.30 -5.20
C LEU A 14 -15.95 -7.10 -3.94
N ALA A 15 -16.86 -6.57 -3.12
CA ALA A 15 -17.33 -7.25 -1.91
C ALA A 15 -18.10 -8.53 -2.23
N LEU A 16 -18.92 -8.52 -3.29
CA LEU A 16 -19.63 -9.71 -3.75
C LEU A 16 -18.65 -10.76 -4.31
N SER A 17 -17.62 -10.33 -5.04
CA SER A 17 -16.56 -11.21 -5.53
C SER A 17 -15.82 -11.88 -4.36
N ASP A 18 -15.34 -11.10 -3.38
CA ASP A 18 -14.69 -11.64 -2.17
C ASP A 18 -15.62 -12.61 -1.42
N THR A 19 -16.89 -12.24 -1.22
CA THR A 19 -17.88 -13.13 -0.58
C THR A 19 -18.08 -14.44 -1.32
N THR A 20 -18.13 -14.40 -2.65
CA THR A 20 -18.33 -15.58 -3.49
C THR A 20 -17.11 -16.49 -3.47
N ASP A 21 -15.91 -15.91 -3.48
CA ASP A 21 -14.65 -16.66 -3.52
C ASP A 21 -14.32 -17.34 -2.17
N MET A 22 -14.42 -16.61 -1.05
CA MET A 22 -14.00 -17.12 0.27
C MET A 22 -15.14 -17.48 1.24
N GLY A 23 -16.40 -17.28 0.84
CA GLY A 23 -17.58 -17.62 1.63
C GLY A 23 -17.88 -16.68 2.81
N MET A 24 -17.19 -15.53 2.90
CA MET A 24 -17.41 -14.57 3.98
C MET A 24 -18.75 -13.84 3.82
N PRO A 25 -19.57 -13.66 4.89
CA PRO A 25 -20.84 -12.96 4.78
C PRO A 25 -20.69 -11.57 4.14
N ILE A 26 -21.60 -11.22 3.22
CA ILE A 26 -21.56 -9.96 2.46
C ILE A 26 -21.49 -8.72 3.34
N THR A 27 -22.12 -8.76 4.51
CA THR A 27 -22.06 -7.66 5.48
C THR A 27 -20.64 -7.38 5.97
N ARG A 28 -19.80 -8.41 6.09
CA ARG A 28 -18.39 -8.26 6.49
C ARG A 28 -17.51 -7.76 5.36
N THR A 29 -17.68 -8.25 4.14
CA THR A 29 -16.91 -7.79 2.98
C THR A 29 -17.27 -6.36 2.61
N LEU A 30 -18.55 -5.98 2.67
CA LEU A 30 -18.98 -4.59 2.52
C LEU A 30 -18.36 -3.66 3.58
N ALA A 31 -18.34 -4.09 4.85
CA ALA A 31 -17.77 -3.30 5.94
C ALA A 31 -16.25 -3.05 5.81
N ASN A 32 -15.53 -3.84 4.99
CA ASN A 32 -14.10 -3.65 4.76
C ASN A 32 -13.76 -2.41 3.89
N LYS A 33 -14.75 -1.73 3.30
CA LYS A 33 -14.56 -0.59 2.39
C LYS A 33 -13.56 0.43 2.90
N ASN A 34 -13.86 0.98 4.07
CA ASN A 34 -13.08 2.08 4.63
C ASN A 34 -11.67 1.63 5.00
N ARG A 35 -11.49 0.37 5.40
CA ARG A 35 -10.17 -0.19 5.71
C ARG A 35 -9.30 -0.25 4.47
N VAL A 36 -9.82 -0.82 3.37
CA VAL A 36 -9.05 -1.01 2.14
C VAL A 36 -8.79 0.32 1.44
N LEU A 37 -9.80 1.18 1.32
CA LEU A 37 -9.65 2.49 0.69
C LEU A 37 -8.79 3.45 1.52
N GLY A 38 -8.96 3.44 2.84
CA GLY A 38 -8.15 4.24 3.76
C GLY A 38 -6.67 3.88 3.67
N MET A 39 -6.37 2.60 3.47
CA MET A 39 -5.01 2.11 3.30
C MET A 39 -4.35 2.52 1.99
N LEU A 40 -5.09 2.50 0.87
CA LEU A 40 -4.61 3.08 -0.38
C LEU A 40 -4.28 4.55 -0.22
N ARG A 41 -5.17 5.31 0.42
CA ARG A 41 -4.98 6.75 0.68
C ARG A 41 -3.79 6.99 1.62
N PHE A 42 -3.61 6.14 2.63
CA PHE A 42 -2.45 6.16 3.51
C PHE A 42 -1.14 5.96 2.74
N TYR A 43 -1.03 4.91 1.92
CA TYR A 43 0.19 4.66 1.15
C TYR A 43 0.46 5.75 0.11
N ALA A 44 -0.59 6.31 -0.50
CA ALA A 44 -0.43 7.47 -1.38
C ALA A 44 0.14 8.70 -0.64
N GLY A 45 -0.26 8.94 0.61
CA GLY A 45 0.37 9.98 1.45
C GLY A 45 1.79 9.62 1.87
N MET A 46 2.08 8.34 2.14
CA MET A 46 3.43 7.88 2.45
C MET A 46 4.40 8.07 1.28
N ALA A 47 3.92 7.98 0.04
CA ALA A 47 4.74 8.17 -1.16
C ALA A 47 5.43 9.55 -1.19
N THR A 48 4.82 10.57 -0.61
CA THR A 48 5.40 11.93 -0.52
C THR A 48 6.34 12.12 0.68
N SER A 49 6.38 11.16 1.59
CA SER A 49 7.06 11.25 2.89
C SER A 49 8.31 10.36 2.97
N ILE A 50 8.82 9.90 1.82
CA ILE A 50 10.04 9.10 1.73
C ILE A 50 11.24 10.05 1.74
N HIS A 51 11.89 10.15 2.88
CA HIS A 51 13.07 10.99 3.07
C HIS A 51 14.27 10.18 3.55
N GLY A 52 15.45 10.61 3.12
CA GLY A 52 16.74 10.22 3.69
C GLY A 52 17.09 11.03 4.93
N GLN A 53 18.33 10.90 5.39
CA GLN A 53 18.85 11.62 6.55
C GLN A 53 20.23 12.19 6.22
N THR A 54 20.51 13.39 6.72
CA THR A 54 21.88 13.93 6.78
C THR A 54 22.55 13.45 8.05
N ILE A 55 23.76 12.93 7.95
CA ILE A 55 24.51 12.34 9.07
C ILE A 55 25.74 13.21 9.35
N GLY A 56 25.94 13.57 10.61
CA GLY A 56 27.13 14.29 11.04
C GLY A 56 28.39 13.44 10.92
N ASN A 57 29.48 14.04 10.44
CA ASN A 57 30.74 13.34 10.27
C ASN A 57 31.61 13.45 11.54
N SER A 58 32.15 12.31 11.99
CA SER A 58 33.12 12.28 13.09
C SER A 58 34.52 12.70 12.65
N LEU A 59 34.79 12.70 11.34
CA LEU A 59 36.05 13.15 10.76
C LEU A 59 36.01 14.67 10.53
N PRO A 60 37.12 15.38 10.82
CA PRO A 60 37.24 16.80 10.50
C PRO A 60 37.30 17.03 8.99
N GLY A 61 36.76 18.16 8.54
CA GLY A 61 36.71 18.57 7.13
C GLY A 61 35.30 18.84 6.63
N GLU A 62 35.19 19.40 5.42
CA GLU A 62 33.90 19.70 4.77
C GLU A 62 33.39 18.50 3.98
N ILE A 63 32.93 17.47 4.70
CA ILE A 63 32.35 16.26 4.11
C ILE A 63 30.84 16.31 4.33
N VAL A 64 30.06 16.01 3.28
CA VAL A 64 28.61 15.90 3.35
C VAL A 64 28.20 14.44 3.22
N SER A 65 27.60 13.90 4.27
CA SER A 65 27.12 12.51 4.33
C SER A 65 25.60 12.48 4.45
N TYR A 66 24.95 11.68 3.61
CA TYR A 66 23.49 11.52 3.64
C TYR A 66 23.05 10.14 3.14
N THR A 67 21.84 9.74 3.51
CA THR A 67 21.20 8.51 3.04
C THR A 67 20.14 8.80 1.99
N ARG A 68 19.89 7.85 1.09
CA ARG A 68 18.73 7.83 0.20
C ARG A 68 17.92 6.56 0.45
N LYS A 69 16.62 6.65 0.26
CA LYS A 69 15.71 5.50 0.22
C LYS A 69 15.28 5.32 -1.22
N GLU A 70 15.53 4.15 -1.77
CA GLU A 70 15.26 3.82 -3.18
C GLU A 70 14.34 2.59 -3.23
N PRO A 71 13.56 2.41 -4.31
CA PRO A 71 12.77 1.20 -4.50
C PRO A 71 13.67 -0.04 -4.50
N VAL A 72 13.17 -1.14 -3.93
CA VAL A 72 13.91 -2.42 -3.94
C VAL A 72 14.02 -3.01 -5.34
N GLY A 73 13.14 -2.63 -6.26
CA GLY A 73 13.05 -3.15 -7.62
C GLY A 73 11.81 -4.03 -7.79
N VAL A 74 11.93 -5.11 -8.56
CA VAL A 74 10.80 -5.99 -8.89
C VAL A 74 10.35 -6.79 -7.67
N VAL A 75 9.04 -6.76 -7.38
CA VAL A 75 8.44 -7.45 -6.22
C VAL A 75 7.43 -8.50 -6.66
N GLY A 76 7.60 -9.74 -6.17
CA GLY A 76 6.59 -10.80 -6.22
C GLY A 76 5.72 -10.81 -4.96
N ALA A 77 4.40 -10.79 -5.12
CA ALA A 77 3.45 -10.74 -4.01
C ALA A 77 2.50 -11.96 -4.02
N ILE A 78 2.61 -12.83 -3.00
CA ILE A 78 1.70 -13.97 -2.78
C ILE A 78 0.76 -13.62 -1.62
N ILE A 79 -0.55 -13.81 -1.82
CA ILE A 79 -1.60 -13.48 -0.86
C ILE A 79 -2.34 -14.73 -0.37
N PRO A 80 -2.92 -14.71 0.85
CA PRO A 80 -3.80 -15.77 1.33
C PRO A 80 -5.22 -15.63 0.74
N TRP A 81 -6.00 -16.71 0.87
CA TRP A 81 -7.37 -16.82 0.35
C TRP A 81 -8.45 -16.14 1.23
N ASN A 82 -8.15 -15.82 2.48
CA ASN A 82 -9.16 -15.40 3.46
C ASN A 82 -9.53 -13.90 3.43
N ALA A 83 -8.81 -13.10 2.64
CA ALA A 83 -9.10 -11.69 2.40
C ALA A 83 -8.42 -11.17 1.10
N PRO A 84 -8.75 -11.69 -0.09
CA PRO A 84 -8.00 -11.47 -1.33
C PRO A 84 -7.86 -9.98 -1.70
N THR A 85 -8.96 -9.22 -1.68
CA THR A 85 -8.92 -7.79 -2.02
C THR A 85 -8.05 -7.01 -1.03
N ALA A 86 -8.24 -7.21 0.27
CA ALA A 86 -7.47 -6.48 1.27
C ALA A 86 -5.98 -6.87 1.30
N ALA A 87 -5.68 -8.16 1.18
CA ALA A 87 -4.31 -8.68 1.17
C ALA A 87 -3.53 -8.21 -0.07
N SER A 88 -4.21 -8.11 -1.21
CA SER A 88 -3.66 -7.52 -2.44
C SER A 88 -3.26 -6.07 -2.22
N ILE A 89 -4.17 -5.25 -1.70
CA ILE A 89 -3.91 -3.82 -1.47
C ILE A 89 -2.82 -3.61 -0.41
N TRP A 90 -2.71 -4.49 0.59
CA TRP A 90 -1.64 -4.44 1.59
C TRP A 90 -0.24 -4.56 0.97
N LYS A 91 -0.11 -5.22 -0.18
CA LYS A 91 1.17 -5.43 -0.86
C LYS A 91 1.37 -4.44 -2.00
N ILE A 92 0.33 -4.21 -2.81
CA ILE A 92 0.37 -3.27 -3.95
C ILE A 92 0.58 -1.84 -3.46
N GLY A 93 -0.12 -1.43 -2.39
CA GLY A 93 -0.06 -0.08 -1.84
C GLY A 93 1.38 0.40 -1.57
N PRO A 94 2.17 -0.26 -0.71
CA PRO A 94 3.54 0.14 -0.42
C PRO A 94 4.50 -0.08 -1.59
N ALA A 95 4.30 -1.12 -2.41
CA ALA A 95 5.15 -1.36 -3.59
C ALA A 95 5.08 -0.19 -4.58
N VAL A 96 3.86 0.19 -4.99
CA VAL A 96 3.66 1.31 -5.92
C VAL A 96 4.05 2.64 -5.28
N ALA A 97 3.75 2.84 -3.99
CA ALA A 97 4.12 4.07 -3.28
C ALA A 97 5.64 4.30 -3.18
N THR A 98 6.44 3.23 -3.22
CA THR A 98 7.90 3.31 -3.15
C THR A 98 8.58 3.30 -4.53
N GLY A 99 7.83 3.11 -5.61
CA GLY A 99 8.36 3.05 -6.98
C GLY A 99 8.84 1.67 -7.42
N CYS A 100 8.32 0.61 -6.79
CA CYS A 100 8.53 -0.77 -7.21
C CYS A 100 7.52 -1.21 -8.28
#